data_AF-A0A7R9DUC1-F1
#
_entry.id   AF-A0A7R9DUC1-F1
#
_cell.length_a   1.000
_cell.length_b   1.000
_cell.length_c   1.000
_cell.angle_alpha   90.00
_cell.angle_beta   90.00
_cell.angle_gamma   90.00
#
_symmetry.space_group_name_H-M   'P 1'
#
loop_
_entity.id
_entity.type
_entity.pdbx_description
1 polymer ?
#
loop_
_entity_poly.entity_id
_entity_poly.type
_entity_poly.pdbx_seq_one_letter_code
_entity_poly.pdbx_strand_id
1 'polypeptide(L)'
;MEYYFPVAFNGAEFDPKKIYKITRAIQVLETFLEDQQWVAGTSLTIADISIAVTLSCAEALGFDVSPSKYPNVYQWYGEAKNSISGYSELTNEALEFFKRLIDAAPGNRNK
;
A
#
# COMPACT_ATOMS: atom_id res chain seq x y z
N MET A 1 4.00 -3.85 -6.22
CA MET A 1 2.99 -4.61 -6.99
C MET A 1 3.48 -5.93 -7.57
N GLU A 2 4.74 -6.07 -8.01
CA GLU A 2 5.27 -7.33 -8.59
C GLU A 2 5.18 -8.59 -7.69
N TYR A 3 5.11 -8.40 -6.36
CA TYR A 3 4.95 -9.48 -5.39
C TYR A 3 3.47 -9.91 -5.23
N TYR A 4 2.56 -8.95 -5.06
CA TYR A 4 1.15 -9.23 -4.79
C TYR A 4 0.31 -9.48 -6.04
N PHE A 5 0.61 -8.79 -7.15
CA PHE A 5 -0.23 -8.84 -8.36
C PHE A 5 -0.30 -10.23 -9.01
N PRO A 6 0.81 -10.98 -9.20
CA PRO A 6 0.74 -12.33 -9.76
C PRO A 6 -0.05 -13.30 -8.88
N VAL A 7 0.04 -13.15 -7.56
CA VAL A 7 -0.71 -13.96 -6.61
C VAL A 7 -2.20 -13.65 -6.68
N ALA A 8 -2.55 -12.36 -6.68
CA ALA A 8 -3.93 -11.91 -6.70
C ALA A 8 -4.64 -12.22 -8.03
N PHE A 9 -3.98 -12.04 -9.18
CA PHE A 9 -4.63 -12.15 -10.49
C PHE A 9 -4.40 -13.49 -11.20
N ASN A 10 -3.22 -14.09 -11.03
CA ASN A 10 -2.85 -15.30 -11.76
C ASN A 10 -2.90 -16.55 -10.87
N GLY A 11 -3.21 -16.40 -9.58
CA GLY A 11 -3.21 -17.52 -8.63
C GLY A 11 -1.82 -18.11 -8.40
N ALA A 12 -0.76 -17.34 -8.70
CA ALA A 12 0.61 -17.75 -8.45
C ALA A 12 0.89 -17.84 -6.94
N GLU A 13 1.93 -18.57 -6.56
CA GLU A 13 2.45 -18.53 -5.20
C GLU A 13 3.27 -17.26 -4.94
N PHE A 14 3.39 -16.88 -3.67
CA PHE A 14 4.27 -15.77 -3.27
C PHE A 14 5.72 -16.10 -3.59
N ASP A 15 6.37 -15.23 -4.38
CA ASP A 15 7.78 -15.38 -4.72
C ASP A 15 8.66 -14.77 -3.59
N PRO A 16 9.37 -15.60 -2.80
CA PRO A 16 10.22 -15.12 -1.71
C PRO A 16 11.39 -14.26 -2.21
N LYS A 17 11.73 -14.32 -3.49
CA LYS A 17 12.73 -13.43 -4.10
C LYS A 17 12.16 -12.07 -4.46
N LYS A 18 10.85 -11.81 -4.32
CA LYS A 18 10.26 -10.50 -4.65
C LYS A 18 9.81 -9.72 -3.42
N ILE A 19 9.64 -10.37 -2.27
CA ILE A 19 9.24 -9.70 -1.02
C ILE A 19 10.26 -8.62 -0.61
N TYR A 20 11.56 -8.88 -0.83
CA TYR A 20 12.63 -7.95 -0.44
C TYR A 20 12.46 -6.56 -1.07
N LYS A 21 11.92 -6.47 -2.30
CA LYS A 21 11.70 -5.18 -2.96
C LYS A 21 10.67 -4.34 -2.22
N ILE A 22 9.59 -4.95 -1.74
CA ILE A 22 8.54 -4.25 -0.99
C ILE A 22 9.06 -3.86 0.40
N THR A 23 9.71 -4.80 1.10
CA THR A 23 10.29 -4.51 2.41
C THR A 23 11.31 -3.38 2.33
N ARG A 24 12.19 -3.39 1.32
CA ARG A 24 13.17 -2.32 1.10
C ARG A 24 12.51 -0.99 0.76
N ALA A 25 11.47 -0.99 -0.07
CA ALA A 25 10.78 0.25 -0.44
C ALA A 25 10.14 0.92 0.78
N ILE A 26 9.52 0.14 1.67
CA ILE A 26 8.95 0.70 2.90
C ILE A 26 10.02 1.11 3.90
N GLN A 27 11.15 0.41 3.97
CA GLN A 27 12.30 0.89 4.78
C GLN A 27 12.82 2.24 4.29
N VAL A 28 12.87 2.48 2.98
CA VAL A 28 13.25 3.80 2.43
C VAL A 28 12.21 4.86 2.81
N LEU A 29 10.92 4.53 2.72
CA LEU A 29 9.84 5.44 3.15
C LEU A 29 9.94 5.76 4.65
N GLU A 30 10.21 4.76 5.49
CA GLU A 30 10.42 4.90 6.93
C GLU A 30 11.56 5.89 7.23
N THR A 31 12.66 5.81 6.48
CA THR A 31 13.78 6.76 6.59
C THR A 31 13.40 8.18 6.13
N PHE A 32 12.61 8.33 5.06
CA PHE A 32 12.17 9.66 4.63
C PHE A 32 11.29 10.36 5.67
N LEU A 33 10.55 9.57 6.45
CA LEU A 33 9.61 10.04 7.48
C LEU A 33 10.25 10.12 8.88
N GLU A 34 11.55 9.88 9.03
CA GLU A 34 12.21 9.92 10.34
C GLU A 34 12.23 11.33 10.95
N ASP A 35 12.51 12.34 10.12
CA ASP A 35 12.59 13.76 10.52
C ASP A 35 11.60 14.65 9.74
N GLN A 36 10.63 14.05 9.06
CA GLN A 36 9.67 14.77 8.22
C GLN A 36 8.24 14.32 8.49
N GLN A 37 7.32 15.29 8.53
CA GLN A 37 5.89 15.00 8.68
C GLN A 37 5.30 14.39 7.40
N TRP A 38 5.75 14.86 6.24
CA TRP A 38 5.27 14.41 4.93
C TRP A 38 6.46 13.91 4.11
N VAL A 39 6.19 13.05 3.12
CA VAL A 39 7.23 12.33 2.36
C VAL A 39 8.23 13.28 1.68
N ALA A 40 7.79 14.49 1.33
CA ALA A 40 8.60 15.50 0.64
C ALA A 40 8.83 16.76 1.48
N GLY A 41 8.68 16.70 2.81
CA GLY A 41 9.01 17.80 3.72
C GLY A 41 7.90 18.12 4.71
N THR A 42 7.59 19.41 4.87
CA THR A 42 6.72 19.92 5.95
C THR A 42 5.27 20.16 5.53
N SER A 43 4.87 19.75 4.33
CA SER A 43 3.50 19.95 3.85
C SER A 43 3.07 18.78 2.98
N LEU A 44 1.77 18.47 3.02
CA LEU A 44 1.16 17.44 2.20
C LEU A 44 1.39 17.73 0.71
N THR A 45 1.85 16.71 -0.03
CA THR A 45 2.10 16.82 -1.47
C THR A 45 1.47 15.67 -2.25
N ILE A 46 1.60 15.71 -3.58
CA ILE A 46 1.24 14.58 -4.45
C ILE A 46 2.04 13.30 -4.14
N ALA A 47 3.24 13.41 -3.54
CA ALA A 47 4.02 12.25 -3.13
C ALA A 47 3.27 11.44 -2.06
N ASP A 48 2.72 12.14 -1.06
CA ASP A 48 1.97 11.53 0.04
C ASP A 48 0.71 10.83 -0.47
N ILE A 49 -0.05 11.51 -1.33
CA ILE A 49 -1.28 10.97 -1.94
C ILE A 49 -0.96 9.69 -2.72
N SER A 50 0.06 9.73 -3.58
CA SER A 50 0.44 8.61 -4.43
C SER A 50 0.87 7.39 -3.62
N ILE A 51 1.63 7.61 -2.55
CA ILE A 51 2.13 6.53 -1.69
C ILE A 51 1.03 5.99 -0.78
N ALA A 52 0.17 6.84 -0.23
CA ALA A 52 -0.95 6.41 0.62
C ALA A 52 -1.94 5.53 -0.18
N VAL A 53 -2.28 5.91 -1.41
CA VAL A 53 -3.11 5.08 -2.31
C VAL A 53 -2.40 3.76 -2.66
N THR A 54 -1.09 3.78 -2.85
CA THR A 54 -0.32 2.54 -3.11
C THR A 54 -0.35 1.60 -1.89
N LEU A 55 -0.21 2.14 -0.69
CA LEU A 55 -0.25 1.36 0.55
C LEU A 55 -1.65 0.82 0.86
N SER A 56 -2.72 1.54 0.53
CA SER A 56 -4.08 1.02 0.71
C SER A 56 -4.34 -0.23 -0.14
N CYS A 57 -3.81 -0.26 -1.38
CA CYS A 57 -3.85 -1.44 -2.24
C CYS A 57 -3.02 -2.59 -1.66
N ALA A 58 -1.81 -2.31 -1.15
CA ALA A 58 -0.97 -3.33 -0.52
C ALA A 58 -1.62 -3.90 0.76
N GLU A 59 -2.20 -3.05 1.60
CA GLU A 59 -2.95 -3.40 2.83
C GLU A 59 -4.14 -4.31 2.49
N ALA A 60 -4.90 -3.98 1.43
CA ALA A 60 -5.99 -4.82 0.93
C ALA A 60 -5.53 -6.20 0.42
N LEU A 61 -4.25 -6.34 0.06
CA LEU A 61 -3.61 -7.60 -0.35
C LEU A 61 -2.88 -8.29 0.81
N GLY A 62 -3.05 -7.81 2.05
CA GLY A 62 -2.50 -8.40 3.26
C GLY A 62 -1.09 -7.93 3.62
N PHE A 63 -0.61 -6.81 3.07
CA PHE A 63 0.62 -6.19 3.56
C PHE A 63 0.41 -5.62 4.97
N ASP A 64 1.29 -5.98 5.89
CA ASP A 64 1.25 -5.54 7.28
C ASP A 64 2.02 -4.24 7.49
N VAL A 65 1.30 -3.12 7.64
CA VAL A 65 1.83 -1.85 8.14
C VAL A 65 1.59 -1.77 9.65
N SER A 66 2.45 -2.43 10.42
CA SER A 66 2.36 -2.41 11.88
C SER A 66 3.35 -1.42 12.51
N PRO A 67 2.98 -0.76 13.62
CA PRO A 67 3.86 0.21 14.29
C PRO A 67 5.11 -0.44 14.90
N SER A 68 5.12 -1.76 15.13
CA SER A 68 6.30 -2.50 15.58
C SER A 68 7.33 -2.73 14.47
N LYS A 69 6.96 -2.56 13.19
CA LYS A 69 7.85 -2.71 12.03
C LYS A 69 8.17 -1.38 11.37
N TYR A 70 7.19 -0.48 11.26
CA TYR A 70 7.28 0.77 10.52
C TYR A 70 6.57 1.90 11.29
N PRO A 71 7.10 2.33 12.44
CA PRO A 71 6.44 3.32 13.29
C PRO A 71 6.18 4.65 12.59
N ASN A 72 7.13 5.18 11.81
CA ASN A 72 6.98 6.47 11.12
C ASN A 72 5.97 6.35 9.98
N VAL A 73 6.07 5.29 9.16
CA VAL A 73 5.09 5.00 8.10
C VAL A 73 3.71 4.80 8.68
N TYR A 74 3.57 4.11 9.82
CA TYR A 74 2.28 3.89 10.46
C TYR A 74 1.63 5.21 10.89
N GLN A 75 2.39 6.10 11.55
CA GLN A 75 1.91 7.41 11.96
C GLN A 75 1.55 8.28 10.76
N TRP A 76 2.48 8.45 9.82
CA TRP A 76 2.27 9.22 8.59
C TRP A 76 1.07 8.69 7.80
N TYR A 77 0.90 7.38 7.67
CA TYR A 77 -0.19 6.80 6.90
C TYR A 77 -1.54 7.10 7.57
N GLY A 78 -1.61 7.08 8.91
CA GLY A 78 -2.77 7.54 9.67
C GLY A 78 -3.09 9.03 9.42
N GLU A 79 -2.07 9.89 9.45
CA GLU A 79 -2.21 11.33 9.18
C GLU A 79 -2.64 11.60 7.73
N ALA A 80 -2.08 10.88 6.76
CA ALA A 80 -2.42 11.00 5.34
C ALA A 80 -3.89 10.65 5.09
N LYS A 81 -4.40 9.56 5.67
CA LYS A 81 -5.81 9.17 5.61
C LYS A 81 -6.75 10.29 6.08
N ASN A 82 -6.34 11.03 7.11
CA ASN A 82 -7.14 12.11 7.69
C ASN A 82 -7.00 13.46 6.94
N SER A 83 -5.84 13.70 6.33
CA SER A 83 -5.50 15.02 5.75
C SER A 83 -5.84 15.12 4.26
N ILE A 84 -5.88 13.99 3.55
CA ILE A 84 -6.23 13.97 2.13
C ILE A 84 -7.76 14.07 1.98
N SER A 85 -8.23 15.19 1.43
CA SER A 85 -9.65 15.40 1.16
C SER A 85 -10.18 14.31 0.21
N GLY A 86 -11.29 13.67 0.59
CA GLY A 86 -11.88 12.59 -0.19
C GLY A 86 -11.11 11.26 -0.17
N TYR A 87 -10.11 11.10 0.71
CA TYR A 87 -9.29 9.87 0.75
C TYR A 87 -10.12 8.59 0.82
N SER A 88 -11.06 8.53 1.78
CA SER A 88 -11.89 7.33 1.98
C SER A 88 -12.73 7.00 0.75
N GLU A 89 -13.32 8.00 0.08
CA GLU A 89 -14.10 7.82 -1.14
C GLU A 89 -13.21 7.29 -2.26
N LEU A 90 -12.07 7.97 -2.51
CA LEU A 90 -11.07 7.60 -3.52
C LEU A 90 -10.59 6.16 -3.34
N THR A 91 -10.22 5.77 -2.11
CA THR A 91 -9.68 4.43 -1.86
C THR A 91 -10.77 3.37 -1.81
N ASN A 92 -11.96 3.65 -1.26
CA ASN A 92 -13.02 2.64 -1.18
C ASN A 92 -13.50 2.23 -2.58
N GLU A 93 -13.78 3.20 -3.46
CA GLU A 93 -14.19 2.90 -4.84
C GLU A 93 -13.11 2.12 -5.59
N ALA A 94 -11.85 2.56 -5.49
CA ALA A 94 -10.73 1.90 -6.13
C ALA A 94 -10.53 0.47 -5.59
N LEU A 95 -10.61 0.27 -4.27
CA LEU A 95 -10.44 -1.03 -3.64
C LEU A 95 -11.61 -1.97 -3.92
N GLU A 96 -12.84 -1.48 -3.98
CA GLU A 96 -14.00 -2.28 -4.40
C GLU A 96 -13.87 -2.75 -5.84
N PHE A 97 -13.51 -1.85 -6.75
CA PHE A 97 -13.24 -2.20 -8.14
C PHE A 97 -12.10 -3.22 -8.23
N PHE A 98 -11.02 -3.00 -7.49
CA PHE A 98 -9.88 -3.91 -7.45
C PHE A 98 -10.24 -5.31 -6.92
N LYS A 99 -11.05 -5.40 -5.86
CA LYS A 99 -11.58 -6.68 -5.36
C LYS A 99 -12.37 -7.42 -6.42
N ARG A 100 -13.30 -6.73 -7.11
CA ARG A 100 -14.08 -7.33 -8.21
C ARG A 100 -13.19 -7.87 -9.33
N LEU A 101 -12.11 -7.15 -9.66
CA LEU A 101 -11.15 -7.61 -10.66
C LEU A 101 -10.39 -8.86 -10.21
N ILE A 102 -10.00 -8.95 -8.93
CA ILE A 102 -9.37 -10.15 -8.36
C ILE A 102 -10.33 -11.34 -8.36
N ASP A 103 -11.59 -11.13 -7.97
CA ASP A 103 -12.61 -12.18 -7.95
C ASP A 103 -12.90 -12.75 -9.35
N ALA A 104 -12.89 -11.88 -10.37
CA ALA A 104 -13.04 -12.29 -11.77
C ALA A 104 -11.76 -12.94 -12.35
N ALA A 105 -10.62 -12.79 -11.68
CA ALA A 105 -9.33 -13.21 -12.22
C ALA A 105 -9.25 -14.74 -12.37
N PRO A 106 -8.54 -15.24 -13.40
CA PRO A 106 -8.41 -16.68 -13.64
C PRO A 106 -7.88 -17.45 -12.42
N GLY A 107 -7.01 -16.82 -11.63
CA GLY A 107 -6.43 -17.40 -10.43
C GLY A 107 -7.40 -17.65 -9.28
N ASN A 108 -8.57 -16.99 -9.27
CA ASN A 108 -9.56 -17.08 -8.18
C ASN A 108 -10.81 -17.89 -8.55
N ARG A 109 -11.03 -18.20 -9.84
CA ARG A 109 -12.20 -18.96 -10.32
C ARG A 109 -12.19 -20.47 -9.99
N ASN A 110 -11.08 -20.99 -9.46
CA ASN A 110 -10.87 -22.42 -9.19
C ASN A 110 -10.57 -22.73 -7.70
N LYS A 111 -10.80 -21.77 -6.79
CA LYS A 111 -10.74 -21.96 -5.33
C LYS A 111 -12.16 -22.09 -4.78
#